data_AF-A0A849S461-F1
#
_entry.id   AF-A0A849S461-F1
#
_cell.length_a   1.000
_cell.length_b   1.000
_cell.length_c   1.000
_cell.angle_alpha   90.00
_cell.angle_beta   90.00
_cell.angle_gamma   90.00
#
_symmetry.space_group_name_H-M   'P 1'
#
loop_
_entity.id
_entity.type
_entity.pdbx_description
1 polymer ?
#
loop_
_entity_poly.entity_id
_entity_poly.type
_entity_poly.pdbx_seq_one_letter_code
_entity_poly.pdbx_strand_id
1 'polypeptide(L)'
;ISTFRADIDVSTCGRISPLKALNYLIHSFESDVVTMDYKVRGFTRDISGKKHYIDHNITSIQNYIAKDTQQSYQMIDVNVYQENIFHTKMMLKETELENYLFEKESNLTDEQKAEIQAKLQKEVTEIFYGHNYRRKKIKVADPK
;
A
#
# COMPACT_ATOMS: atom_id res chain seq x y z
N ILE A 1 -17.93 -3.90 -6.48
CA ILE A 1 -16.54 -3.42 -6.53
C ILE A 1 -15.70 -4.59 -6.97
N SER A 2 -14.84 -4.39 -7.96
CA SER A 2 -13.89 -5.39 -8.43
C SER A 2 -12.50 -4.86 -8.13
N THR A 3 -11.63 -5.71 -7.58
CA THR A 3 -10.28 -5.31 -7.16
C THR A 3 -9.25 -6.04 -8.00
N PHE A 4 -8.25 -5.31 -8.47
CA PHE A 4 -7.06 -5.89 -9.08
C PHE A 4 -5.92 -5.93 -8.05
N ARG A 5 -5.19 -7.04 -7.99
CA ARG A 5 -4.06 -7.23 -7.09
C ARG A 5 -2.88 -7.77 -7.87
N ALA A 6 -1.71 -7.16 -7.63
CA ALA A 6 -0.42 -7.66 -8.08
C ALA A 6 0.46 -7.93 -6.86
N ASP A 7 1.10 -9.10 -6.83
CA ASP A 7 2.08 -9.48 -5.82
C ASP A 7 3.45 -9.62 -6.48
N ILE A 8 4.45 -8.95 -5.93
CA ILE A 8 5.81 -8.87 -6.50
C ILE A 8 6.82 -9.14 -5.39
N ASP A 9 7.69 -10.14 -5.59
CA ASP A 9 8.83 -10.40 -4.72
C ASP A 9 10.13 -10.04 -5.44
N VAL A 10 10.96 -9.21 -4.79
CA VAL A 10 12.27 -8.80 -5.31
C VAL A 10 13.34 -9.23 -4.33
N SER A 11 14.13 -10.20 -4.74
CA SER A 11 15.21 -10.79 -3.96
C SER A 11 16.54 -10.49 -4.60
N THR A 12 17.47 -9.87 -3.86
CA THR A 12 18.83 -9.61 -4.32
C THR A 12 19.86 -10.17 -3.35
N CYS A 13 21.09 -10.36 -3.83
CA CYS A 13 22.24 -10.72 -3.01
C CYS A 13 23.42 -9.78 -3.30
N GLY A 14 24.37 -9.69 -2.37
CA GLY A 14 25.53 -8.81 -2.50
C GLY A 14 25.17 -7.34 -2.27
N ARG A 15 25.72 -6.43 -3.09
CA ARG A 15 25.69 -4.97 -2.85
C ARG A 15 24.44 -4.27 -3.40
N ILE A 16 23.60 -4.96 -4.17
CA ILE A 16 22.43 -4.36 -4.80
C ILE A 16 21.26 -4.49 -3.84
N SER A 17 20.76 -3.38 -3.32
CA SER A 17 19.54 -3.36 -2.51
C SER A 17 18.29 -3.43 -3.40
N PRO A 18 17.28 -4.23 -3.05
CA PRO A 18 16.01 -4.27 -3.79
C PRO A 18 15.24 -2.94 -3.66
N LEU A 19 15.54 -2.14 -2.63
CA LEU A 19 14.95 -0.80 -2.43
C LEU A 19 15.25 0.16 -3.61
N LYS A 20 16.27 -0.14 -4.43
CA LYS A 20 16.56 0.64 -5.64
C LYS A 20 15.46 0.54 -6.70
N ALA A 21 14.72 -0.57 -6.75
CA ALA A 21 13.62 -0.76 -7.69
C ALA A 21 12.28 -0.23 -7.14
N LEU A 22 12.24 0.18 -5.87
CA LEU A 22 11.00 0.48 -5.16
C LEU A 22 10.16 1.55 -5.84
N ASN A 23 10.77 2.69 -6.15
CA ASN A 23 10.05 3.79 -6.80
C ASN A 23 9.55 3.39 -8.20
N TYR A 24 10.35 2.66 -8.98
CA TYR A 24 9.92 2.18 -10.28
C TYR A 24 8.68 1.28 -10.16
N LEU A 25 8.68 0.36 -9.20
CA LEU A 25 7.55 -0.53 -8.96
C LEU A 25 6.30 0.26 -8.55
N ILE A 26 6.40 1.17 -7.57
CA ILE A 26 5.25 1.96 -7.11
C ILE A 26 4.63 2.77 -8.27
N HIS A 27 5.44 3.47 -9.05
CA HIS A 27 4.95 4.29 -10.16
C HIS A 27 4.41 3.47 -11.34
N SER A 28 4.83 2.21 -11.50
CA SER A 28 4.36 1.37 -12.60
C SER A 28 2.92 0.88 -12.43
N PHE A 29 2.40 0.85 -11.20
CA PHE A 29 1.08 0.30 -10.90
C PHE A 29 0.06 1.32 -10.39
N GLU A 30 0.48 2.54 -10.02
CA GLU A 30 -0.39 3.65 -9.56
C GLU A 30 -1.51 3.18 -8.59
N SER A 31 -1.16 2.31 -7.64
CA SER A 31 -2.13 1.53 -6.88
C SER A 31 -2.79 2.33 -5.75
N ASP A 32 -4.07 2.08 -5.48
CA ASP A 32 -4.79 2.72 -4.37
C ASP A 32 -4.22 2.36 -2.99
N VAL A 33 -3.83 1.09 -2.83
CA VAL A 33 -3.21 0.56 -1.62
C VAL A 33 -1.95 -0.18 -2.00
N VAL A 34 -0.84 0.14 -1.33
CA VAL A 34 0.44 -0.54 -1.49
C VAL A 34 0.85 -1.10 -0.13
N THR A 35 1.20 -2.38 -0.08
CA THR A 35 1.76 -3.02 1.10
C THR A 35 3.15 -3.54 0.77
N MET A 36 4.15 -3.15 1.54
CA MET A 36 5.54 -3.52 1.27
C MET A 36 6.17 -4.12 2.51
N ASP A 37 6.82 -5.26 2.30
CA ASP A 37 7.63 -5.95 3.30
C ASP A 37 9.09 -5.94 2.84
N TYR A 38 9.96 -5.40 3.68
CA TYR A 38 11.41 -5.51 3.52
C TYR A 38 11.97 -6.36 4.65
N LYS A 39 12.52 -7.52 4.27
CA LYS A 39 13.12 -8.47 5.20
C LYS A 39 14.58 -8.71 4.86
N VAL A 40 15.44 -8.48 5.84
CA VAL A 40 16.86 -8.81 5.72
C VAL A 40 17.03 -10.32 5.93
N ARG A 41 17.72 -10.97 5.00
CA ARG A 41 17.95 -12.43 5.04
C ARG A 41 19.45 -12.71 5.11
N GLY A 42 19.84 -13.52 6.08
CA GLY A 42 21.24 -13.91 6.28
C GLY A 42 22.09 -12.81 6.89
N PHE A 43 23.40 -13.05 6.90
CA PHE A 43 24.42 -12.10 7.38
C PHE A 43 25.75 -12.38 6.69
N THR A 44 26.60 -11.37 6.63
CA THR A 44 28.02 -11.52 6.29
C THR A 44 28.86 -11.47 7.57
N ARG A 45 30.13 -11.86 7.48
CA ARG A 45 31.06 -11.85 8.61
C ARG A 45 32.32 -11.07 8.25
N ASP A 46 32.76 -10.18 9.12
CA ASP A 46 34.03 -9.48 8.93
C ASP A 46 35.24 -10.30 9.39
N ILE A 47 36.45 -9.75 9.18
CA ILE A 47 37.72 -10.38 9.54
C ILE A 47 37.87 -10.65 11.04
N SER A 48 37.15 -9.92 11.89
CA SER A 48 37.12 -10.12 13.35
C SER A 48 36.06 -11.14 13.79
N GLY A 49 35.28 -11.66 12.85
CA GLY A 49 34.23 -12.64 13.11
C GLY A 49 32.87 -12.03 13.46
N LYS A 50 32.73 -10.70 13.48
CA LYS A 50 31.46 -10.02 13.78
C LYS A 50 30.48 -10.18 12.61
N LYS A 51 29.22 -10.46 12.95
CA LYS A 51 28.13 -10.61 11.97
C LYS A 51 27.56 -9.25 11.58
N HIS A 52 27.36 -9.04 10.29
CA HIS A 52 26.74 -7.86 9.71
C HIS A 52 25.50 -8.27 8.92
N TYR A 53 24.34 -7.79 9.36
CA TYR A 53 23.04 -8.15 8.77
C TYR A 53 22.60 -7.15 7.71
N ILE A 54 22.85 -5.85 7.95
CA ILE A 54 22.45 -4.75 7.06
C ILE A 54 23.67 -3.88 6.79
N ASP A 55 23.86 -3.49 5.54
CA ASP A 55 24.96 -2.63 5.07
C ASP A 55 24.55 -1.16 4.87
N HIS A 56 23.31 -0.80 5.23
CA HIS A 56 22.72 0.53 5.13
C HIS A 56 21.84 0.83 6.35
N ASN A 57 21.58 2.11 6.62
CA ASN A 57 20.67 2.48 7.69
C ASN A 57 19.22 2.42 7.19
N ILE A 58 18.38 1.65 7.86
CA ILE A 58 16.95 1.61 7.60
C ILE A 58 16.19 1.58 8.91
N THR A 59 15.30 2.57 9.06
CA THR A 59 14.32 2.65 10.14
C THR A 59 12.90 2.58 9.60
N SER A 60 12.73 2.84 8.30
CA SER A 60 11.46 2.86 7.59
C SER A 60 11.71 2.65 6.10
N ILE A 61 10.84 1.91 5.41
CA ILE A 61 10.85 1.82 3.95
C ILE A 61 10.49 3.18 3.34
N GLN A 62 9.69 4.01 4.03
CA GLN A 62 9.28 5.34 3.58
C GLN A 62 10.47 6.24 3.24
N ASN A 63 11.61 6.07 3.94
CA ASN A 63 12.84 6.82 3.66
C ASN A 63 13.40 6.59 2.24
N TYR A 64 12.97 5.53 1.57
CA TYR A 64 13.39 5.14 0.23
C TYR A 64 12.36 5.49 -0.86
N ILE A 65 11.22 6.06 -0.47
CA ILE A 65 10.11 6.44 -1.36
C ILE A 65 10.29 7.89 -1.81
N ALA A 66 10.02 8.19 -3.07
CA ALA A 66 10.12 9.53 -3.63
C ALA A 66 9.12 10.49 -2.98
N LYS A 67 9.49 11.78 -2.85
CA LYS A 67 8.74 12.77 -2.05
C LYS A 67 7.33 13.02 -2.58
N ASP A 68 7.17 13.06 -3.89
CA ASP A 68 5.89 13.18 -4.59
C ASP A 68 4.96 12.01 -4.28
N THR A 69 5.49 10.78 -4.28
CA THR A 69 4.74 9.60 -3.82
C THR A 69 4.38 9.74 -2.35
N GLN A 70 5.30 10.12 -1.47
CA GLN A 70 4.99 10.31 -0.05
C GLN A 70 3.91 11.38 0.19
N GLN A 71 3.85 12.40 -0.65
CA GLN A 71 2.82 13.44 -0.57
C GLN A 71 1.45 12.94 -1.00
N SER A 72 1.39 12.07 -2.00
CA SER A 72 0.15 11.53 -2.57
C SER A 72 -0.47 10.45 -1.67
N TYR A 73 0.34 9.78 -0.84
CA TYR A 73 -0.09 8.65 -0.01
C TYR A 73 -0.10 8.97 1.48
N GLN A 74 -1.10 8.47 2.20
CA GLN A 74 -1.03 8.23 3.63
C GLN A 74 -0.21 6.96 3.88
N MET A 75 0.73 7.00 4.83
CA MET A 75 1.64 5.87 5.08
C MET A 75 1.69 5.49 6.56
N ILE A 76 1.79 4.20 6.87
CA ILE A 76 1.93 3.65 8.22
C ILE A 76 3.03 2.60 8.23
N ASP A 77 3.88 2.64 9.25
CA ASP A 77 4.92 1.63 9.50
C ASP A 77 4.54 0.65 10.61
N VAL A 78 4.89 -0.62 10.42
CA VAL A 78 4.72 -1.71 11.40
C VAL A 78 6.01 -2.53 11.47
N ASN A 79 7.10 -1.90 11.89
CA ASN A 79 8.43 -2.51 11.88
C ASN A 79 8.68 -3.41 13.10
N VAL A 80 9.39 -4.53 12.90
CA VAL A 80 9.91 -5.41 13.95
C VAL A 80 11.44 -5.39 13.87
N TYR A 81 12.05 -4.41 14.53
CA TYR A 81 13.48 -4.12 14.40
C TYR A 81 14.40 -5.27 14.83
N GLN A 82 14.02 -6.00 15.88
CA GLN A 82 14.81 -7.13 16.40
C GLN A 82 14.95 -8.25 15.36
N GLU A 83 13.98 -8.38 14.45
CA GLU A 83 13.95 -9.39 13.39
C GLU A 83 14.39 -8.83 12.03
N ASN A 84 14.80 -7.56 11.96
CA ASN A 84 15.09 -6.85 10.71
C ASN A 84 13.95 -6.96 9.68
N ILE A 85 12.72 -6.85 10.16
CA ILE A 85 11.50 -6.82 9.34
C ILE A 85 10.96 -5.39 9.36
N PHE A 86 10.78 -4.82 8.18
CA PHE A 86 10.23 -3.49 7.99
C PHE A 86 8.99 -3.62 7.11
N HIS A 87 7.92 -2.95 7.52
CA HIS A 87 6.64 -3.04 6.85
C HIS A 87 6.06 -1.64 6.72
N THR A 88 5.72 -1.25 5.50
CA THR A 88 5.05 0.02 5.22
C THR A 88 3.80 -0.26 4.41
N LYS A 89 2.68 0.27 4.90
CA LYS A 89 1.42 0.36 4.15
C LYS A 89 1.24 1.77 3.64
N MET A 90 0.72 1.90 2.43
CA MET A 90 0.38 3.17 1.79
C MET A 90 -1.06 3.11 1.28
N MET A 91 -1.78 4.23 1.40
CA MET A 91 -3.12 4.43 0.83
C MET A 91 -3.18 5.78 0.15
N LEU A 92 -3.66 5.83 -1.10
CA LEU A 92 -3.80 7.08 -1.84
C LEU A 92 -4.76 8.02 -1.11
N LYS A 93 -4.36 9.29 -0.92
CA LYS A 93 -5.16 10.25 -0.13
C LYS A 93 -6.40 10.72 -0.87
N GLU A 94 -6.27 10.96 -2.17
CA GLU A 94 -7.31 11.53 -3.01
C GLU A 94 -7.60 10.58 -4.15
N THR A 95 -8.88 10.23 -4.31
CA THR A 95 -9.36 9.33 -5.37
C THR A 95 -10.42 10.05 -6.18
N GLU A 96 -10.28 10.00 -7.51
CA GLU A 96 -11.27 10.54 -8.44
C GLU A 96 -12.15 9.40 -8.95
N LEU A 97 -13.45 9.45 -8.68
CA LEU A 97 -14.39 8.37 -8.98
C LEU A 97 -14.32 7.95 -10.47
N GLU A 98 -14.12 8.92 -11.36
CA GLU A 98 -14.02 8.75 -12.81
C GLU A 98 -12.90 7.79 -13.23
N ASN A 99 -11.87 7.60 -12.41
CA ASN A 99 -10.77 6.68 -12.69
C ASN A 99 -11.12 5.21 -12.37
N TYR A 100 -12.24 4.97 -11.68
CA TYR A 100 -12.71 3.63 -11.28
C TYR A 100 -13.93 3.16 -12.07
N LEU A 101 -14.55 4.05 -12.84
CA LEU A 101 -15.69 3.72 -13.69
C LEU A 101 -15.22 3.15 -15.02
N PHE A 102 -15.81 2.04 -15.45
CA PHE A 102 -15.53 1.47 -16.78
C PHE A 102 -15.89 2.44 -17.91
N GLU A 103 -16.92 3.26 -17.71
CA GLU A 103 -17.38 4.29 -18.64
C GLU A 103 -17.34 5.67 -17.95
N LYS A 104 -16.45 6.56 -18.42
CA LYS A 104 -16.27 7.92 -17.89
C LYS A 104 -17.52 8.80 -18.05
N GLU A 105 -18.36 8.51 -19.05
CA GLU A 105 -19.64 9.19 -19.31
C GLU A 105 -20.83 8.33 -18.88
N SER A 106 -20.73 7.70 -17.71
CA SER A 106 -21.88 6.98 -17.17
C SER A 106 -23.00 7.97 -16.78
N ASN A 107 -24.24 7.68 -17.21
CA ASN A 107 -25.46 8.43 -16.86
C ASN A 107 -25.86 8.25 -15.39
N LEU A 108 -24.89 8.32 -14.47
CA LEU A 108 -25.10 8.21 -13.04
C LEU A 108 -25.57 9.55 -12.48
N THR A 109 -26.61 9.50 -11.65
CA THR A 109 -27.01 10.65 -10.85
C THR A 109 -25.95 10.97 -9.79
N ASP A 110 -25.95 12.20 -9.28
CA ASP A 110 -25.03 12.60 -8.20
C ASP A 110 -25.18 11.73 -6.95
N GLU A 111 -26.40 11.27 -6.66
CA GLU A 111 -26.68 10.36 -5.56
C GLU A 111 -26.03 8.99 -5.77
N GLN A 112 -26.11 8.44 -7.00
CA GLN A 112 -25.45 7.18 -7.34
C GLN A 112 -23.93 7.31 -7.28
N LYS A 113 -23.37 8.41 -7.78
CA LYS A 113 -21.93 8.70 -7.69
C LYS A 113 -21.47 8.76 -6.24
N ALA A 114 -22.21 9.46 -5.38
CA ALA A 114 -21.90 9.54 -3.95
C ALA A 114 -21.96 8.16 -3.27
N GLU A 115 -22.96 7.33 -3.60
CA GLU A 115 -23.07 5.97 -3.07
C GLU A 115 -21.89 5.09 -3.51
N ILE A 116 -21.49 5.16 -4.78
CA ILE A 116 -20.35 4.39 -5.30
C ILE A 116 -19.05 4.86 -4.66
N GLN A 117 -18.82 6.17 -4.56
CA GLN A 117 -17.64 6.74 -3.91
C GLN A 117 -17.53 6.28 -2.45
N ALA A 118 -18.65 6.29 -1.71
CA ALA A 118 -18.66 5.81 -0.33
C ALA A 118 -18.32 4.31 -0.22
N LYS A 119 -18.81 3.49 -1.15
CA LYS A 119 -18.47 2.06 -1.21
C LYS A 119 -16.99 1.85 -1.55
N LEU A 120 -16.46 2.59 -2.53
CA LEU A 120 -15.06 2.51 -2.95
C LEU A 120 -14.12 2.92 -1.81
N GLN A 121 -14.35 4.08 -1.21
CA GLN A 121 -13.55 4.57 -0.10
C GLN A 121 -13.57 3.59 1.07
N LYS A 122 -14.73 3.00 1.36
CA LYS A 122 -14.84 1.95 2.37
C LYS A 122 -13.97 0.74 2.04
N GLU A 123 -14.06 0.21 0.83
CA GLU A 123 -13.28 -0.97 0.41
C GLU A 123 -11.78 -0.72 0.52
N VAL A 124 -11.30 0.41 -0.02
CA VAL A 124 -9.88 0.83 0.04
C VAL A 124 -9.41 0.96 1.50
N THR A 125 -10.24 1.57 2.37
CA THR A 125 -9.94 1.74 3.79
C THR A 125 -9.89 0.38 4.52
N GLU A 126 -10.81 -0.53 4.22
CA GLU A 126 -10.83 -1.89 4.79
C GLU A 126 -9.58 -2.69 4.40
N ILE A 127 -9.12 -2.57 3.14
CA ILE A 127 -7.88 -3.19 2.67
C ILE A 127 -6.67 -2.60 3.41
N PHE A 128 -6.55 -1.27 3.48
CA PHE A 128 -5.41 -0.60 4.10
C PHE A 128 -5.27 -0.96 5.60
N TYR A 129 -6.36 -0.88 6.36
CA TYR A 129 -6.34 -1.21 7.79
C TYR A 129 -6.44 -2.72 8.07
N GLY A 130 -6.85 -3.53 7.10
CA GLY A 130 -7.00 -4.98 7.23
C GLY A 130 -8.14 -5.41 8.17
N HIS A 131 -9.18 -4.59 8.32
CA HIS A 131 -10.30 -4.86 9.23
C HIS A 131 -11.63 -4.43 8.61
N ASN A 132 -12.69 -5.19 8.89
CA ASN A 132 -14.05 -4.86 8.46
C ASN A 132 -14.66 -3.76 9.34
N TYR A 133 -15.18 -2.69 8.73
CA TYR A 133 -16.00 -1.71 9.44
C TYR A 133 -17.46 -2.16 9.45
N ARG A 134 -18.08 -2.16 10.65
CA ARG A 134 -19.49 -2.54 10.84
C ARG A 134 -20.39 -1.78 9.86
N ARG A 135 -21.16 -2.52 9.05
CA ARG A 135 -22.25 -1.95 8.24
C ARG A 135 -23.36 -1.48 9.17
N LYS A 136 -23.70 -0.19 9.18
CA LYS A 136 -25.03 0.23 9.65
C LYS A 136 -26.04 -0.42 8.71
N LYS A 137 -26.88 -1.33 9.22
CA LYS A 137 -28.02 -1.85 8.44
C LYS A 137 -28.93 -0.67 8.16
N ILE A 138 -28.99 -0.23 6.90
CA ILE A 138 -30.03 0.68 6.44
C ILE A 138 -31.33 -0.14 6.46
N LYS A 139 -32.26 0.20 7.35
CA LYS A 139 -33.62 -0.34 7.29
C LYS A 139 -34.27 0.32 6.08
N VAL A 140 -34.31 -0.39 4.95
CA VAL A 140 -35.22 -0.01 3.87
C VAL A 140 -36.62 -0.31 4.41
N ALA A 141 -37.43 0.75 4.58
CA ALA A 141 -38.82 0.57 4.95
C ALA A 141 -39.54 -0.13 3.79
N ASP A 142 -40.27 -1.20 4.09
CA ASP A 142 -41.12 -1.86 3.11
C ASP A 142 -42.12 -0.84 2.52
N PRO A 143 -42.31 -0.81 1.19
CA PRO A 143 -43.39 -0.04 0.61
C PRO A 143 -44.72 -0.60 1.12
N LYS A 144 -45.50 0.27 1.78
CA LYS A 144 -46.90 -0.01 2.11
C LYS A 144 -47.78 0.06 0.87
#